data_AF-A0A8T4LFP7-F1
#
_entry.id   AF-A0A8T4LFP7-F1
#
_cell.length_a   1.000
_cell.length_b   1.000
_cell.length_c   1.000
_cell.angle_alpha   90.00
_cell.angle_beta   90.00
_cell.angle_gamma   90.00
#
_symmetry.space_group_name_H-M   'P 1'
#
loop_
_entity.id
_entity.type
_entity.pdbx_description
1 polymer ?
#
loop_
_entity_poly.entity_id
_entity_poly.type
_entity_poly.pdbx_seq_one_letter_code
_entity_poly.pdbx_strand_id
1 'polypeptide(L)' 'MNENKESKITTIKLTRATKDRLDNLREYKRETYEEIIEKMLEILNFCKINPLRARAKLLKIDNRHKETFSR' A
#
# COMPACT_ATOMS: atom_id res chain seq x y z
N MET A 1 -9.99 -8.05 29.12
CA MET A 1 -9.37 -6.72 29.33
C MET A 1 -9.18 -6.12 27.97
N ASN A 2 -10.05 -5.19 27.57
CA ASN A 2 -9.96 -4.54 26.26
C ASN A 2 -8.94 -3.41 26.38
N GLU A 3 -7.70 -3.70 25.99
CA GLU A 3 -6.74 -2.64 25.69
C GLU A 3 -7.31 -1.85 24.50
N ASN A 4 -7.98 -0.73 24.80
CA ASN A 4 -8.04 0.37 23.86
C ASN A 4 -6.59 0.74 23.56
N LYS A 5 -6.04 0.19 22.46
CA LYS A 5 -4.85 0.75 21.83
C LYS A 5 -5.22 2.20 21.52
N GLU A 6 -4.82 3.12 22.40
CA GLU A 6 -4.80 4.54 22.09
C GLU A 6 -4.13 4.65 20.72
N SER A 7 -4.88 5.12 19.72
CA SER A 7 -4.36 5.50 18.42
C SER A 7 -3.44 6.70 18.62
N LYS A 8 -2.25 6.48 19.18
CA LYS A 8 -1.24 7.50 19.41
C LYS A 8 -0.82 7.97 18.03
N ILE A 9 -1.27 9.17 17.68
CA ILE A 9 -0.92 9.80 16.40
C ILE A 9 0.59 10.00 16.40
N THR A 10 1.26 9.37 15.45
CA THR A 10 2.69 9.56 15.20
C THR A 10 2.88 10.37 13.93
N THR A 11 3.95 11.16 13.87
CA THR A 11 4.29 11.94 12.67
C THR A 11 5.51 11.34 12.01
N ILE A 12 5.39 10.99 10.73
CA ILE A 12 6.50 10.49 9.93
C ILE A 12 6.91 11.57 8.95
N LYS A 13 8.19 11.98 8.98
CA LYS A 13 8.74 12.88 7.98
C LYS A 13 9.10 12.07 6.73
N LEU A 14 8.53 12.46 5.60
CA LEU A 14 8.78 11.84 4.30
C LEU A 14 9.40 12.87 3.36
N THR A 15 10.27 12.40 2.47
CA THR A 15 10.71 13.23 1.35
C THR A 15 9.53 13.50 0.42
N ARG A 16 9.58 14.61 -0.32
CA ARG A 16 8.53 14.95 -1.30
C ARG A 16 8.34 13.85 -2.34
N ALA A 17 9.44 13.28 -2.84
CA ALA A 17 9.40 12.18 -3.79
C ALA A 17 8.69 10.93 -3.22
N THR A 18 8.95 10.56 -1.96
CA THR A 18 8.25 9.43 -1.31
C THR A 18 6.76 9.72 -1.14
N LYS A 19 6.42 10.95 -0.74
CA LYS A 19 5.02 11.38 -0.61
C LYS A 19 4.27 11.30 -1.94
N ASP A 20 4.88 11.80 -3.03
CA ASP A 20 4.28 11.74 -4.37
C ASP A 20 4.03 10.28 -4.81
N ARG A 21 4.94 9.35 -4.50
CA ARG A 21 4.73 7.92 -4.79
C ARG A 21 3.54 7.38 -4.00
N LEU A 22 3.43 7.70 -2.71
CA LEU A 22 2.28 7.32 -1.88
C LEU A 22 0.96 7.89 -2.42
N ASP A 23 0.96 9.12 -2.92
CA ASP A 23 -0.23 9.74 -3.49
C ASP A 23 -0.69 9.02 -4.77
N ASN A 24 0.25 8.61 -5.62
CA ASN A 24 -0.04 7.82 -6.83
C ASN A 24 -0.52 6.39 -6.54
N LEU A 25 -0.33 5.89 -5.31
CA LEU A 25 -0.81 4.58 -4.89
C LEU A 25 -2.27 4.61 -4.39
N ARG A 26 -2.89 5.79 -4.29
CA ARG A 26 -4.30 5.93 -3.89
C ARG A 26 -5.22 5.40 -4.97
N GLU A 27 -6.03 4.41 -4.60
CA GLU A 27 -7.08 3.88 -5.49
C GLU A 27 -8.34 4.76 -5.46
N TYR A 28 -8.61 5.40 -4.33
CA TYR A 28 -9.77 6.27 -4.13
C TYR A 28 -9.37 7.69 -3.70
N LYS A 29 -10.14 8.68 -4.19
CA LYS A 29 -9.90 10.11 -3.95
C LYS A 29 -9.92 10.52 -2.46
N ARG A 30 -10.51 9.70 -1.59
CA ARG A 30 -10.67 9.93 -0.14
C ARG A 30 -9.86 8.98 0.75
N GLU A 31 -9.00 8.16 0.16
CA GLU A 31 -8.19 7.20 0.93
C GLU A 31 -7.15 7.94 1.78
N THR A 32 -7.00 7.57 3.05
CA THR A 32 -6.05 8.17 3.99
C THR A 32 -4.66 7.56 3.85
N TYR A 33 -3.61 8.25 4.32
CA TYR A 33 -2.26 7.68 4.32
C TYR A 33 -2.15 6.42 5.20
N GLU A 34 -2.93 6.33 6.27
CA GLU A 34 -2.96 5.13 7.12
C GLU A 34 -3.49 3.92 6.33
N GLU A 35 -4.61 4.07 5.62
CA GLU A 35 -5.17 3.00 4.78
C GLU A 35 -4.22 2.56 3.67
N ILE A 36 -3.51 3.50 3.03
CA ILE A 36 -2.50 3.18 2.00
C ILE A 36 -1.35 2.38 2.62
N ILE A 37 -0.86 2.80 3.79
CA ILE A 37 0.25 2.15 4.48
C ILE A 37 -0.16 0.76 4.96
N GLU A 38 -1.37 0.59 5.52
CA GLU A 38 -1.89 -0.73 5.90
C GLU A 38 -1.96 -1.68 4.71
N LYS A 39 -2.54 -1.24 3.58
CA LYS A 39 -2.56 -2.04 2.34
C LYS A 39 -1.16 -2.45 1.90
N MET A 40 -0.19 -1.53 1.94
CA MET A 40 1.20 -1.86 1.61
C MET A 40 1.77 -2.92 2.55
N LEU A 41 1.55 -2.77 3.87
CA LEU A 41 2.03 -3.72 4.87
C LEU A 41 1.35 -5.08 4.71
N GLU A 42 0.07 -5.13 4.38
CA GLU A 42 -0.64 -6.37 4.05
C GLU A 42 -0.05 -7.06 2.83
N ILE A 43 0.23 -6.32 1.75
CA ILE A 43 0.88 -6.86 0.56
C ILE A 43 2.27 -7.40 0.90
N LEU A 44 3.06 -6.68 1.68
CA LEU A 44 4.39 -7.11 2.14
C LEU A 44 4.31 -8.36 3.02
N ASN A 45 3.35 -8.42 3.93
CA ASN A 45 3.11 -9.60 4.77
C ASN A 45 2.69 -10.81 3.91
N PHE A 46 1.83 -10.60 2.91
CA PHE A 46 1.46 -11.65 1.96
C PHE A 46 2.68 -12.14 1.17
N CYS A 47 3.57 -11.23 0.75
CA CYS A 47 4.84 -11.58 0.11
C CYS A 47 5.76 -12.41 1.01
N LYS A 48 5.80 -12.11 2.32
CA LYS A 48 6.61 -12.82 3.29
C LYS A 48 6.08 -14.22 3.61
N ILE A 49 4.75 -14.38 3.69
CA ILE A 49 4.10 -15.66 4.02
C ILE A 49 4.11 -16.63 2.84
N ASN A 50 3.91 -16.13 1.61
CA ASN A 50 3.79 -17.00 0.44
C ASN A 50 4.39 -16.36 -0.82
N PRO A 51 5.73 -16.38 -0.96
CA PRO A 51 6.43 -15.63 -2.00
C PRO A 51 6.02 -16.03 -3.43
N LEU A 52 5.67 -17.31 -3.63
CA LEU A 52 5.20 -17.81 -4.93
C LEU A 52 3.83 -17.24 -5.33
N ARG A 53 2.85 -17.23 -4.40
CA ARG A 53 1.53 -16.63 -4.66
C ARG A 53 1.60 -15.11 -4.77
N ALA A 54 2.46 -14.47 -3.99
CA ALA A 54 2.67 -13.04 -4.03
C ALA A 54 3.25 -12.57 -5.37
N ARG A 55 4.27 -13.28 -5.89
CA ARG A 55 4.82 -13.01 -7.23
C ARG A 55 3.73 -13.10 -8.31
N ALA A 56 2.87 -14.11 -8.26
CA ALA A 56 1.76 -14.25 -9.22
C ALA A 56 0.73 -13.11 -9.12
N LYS A 57 0.44 -12.62 -7.90
CA LYS A 57 -0.48 -11.50 -7.67
C LYS A 57 0.12 -10.17 -8.13
N LEU A 58 1.39 -9.91 -7.82
CA LEU A 58 2.14 -8.73 -8.28
C LEU A 58 2.22 -8.67 -9.80
N LEU A 59 2.46 -9.80 -10.47
CA LEU A 59 2.48 -9.88 -11.92
C LEU A 59 1.13 -9.49 -12.55
N LYS A 60 0.01 -9.87 -11.92
CA LYS A 60 -1.34 -9.49 -12.38
C LYS A 60 -1.61 -7.99 -12.22
N ILE A 61 -1.14 -7.39 -11.12
CA ILE A 61 -1.26 -5.95 -10.88
C ILE A 61 -0.41 -5.18 -11.91
N ASP A 62 0.84 -5.61 -12.13
CA ASP A 62 1.75 -5.01 -13.12
C ASP A 62 1.16 -5.04 -14.55
N ASN A 63 0.59 -6.17 -14.96
CA ASN A 63 -0.06 -6.30 -16.27
C ASN A 63 -1.27 -5.37 -16.41
N ARG A 64 -2.11 -5.25 -15.37
CA ARG A 64 -3.28 -4.37 -15.38
C ARG A 64 -2.90 -2.89 -15.45
N HIS A 65 -1.80 -2.51 -14.81
CA HIS A 65 -1.24 -1.16 -14.95
C HIS A 65 -0.69 -0.92 -16.36
N LYS A 66 0.03 -1.88 -16.96
CA LYS A 66 0.52 -1.75 -18.35
C LYS A 66 -0.59 -1.59 -19.38
N GLU A 67 -1.70 -2.30 -19.23
CA GLU A 67 -2.86 -2.15 -20.14
C GLU A 67 -3.54 -0.77 -20.02
N THR A 68 -3.53 -0.17 -18.83
CA THR A 68 -4.13 1.14 -18.58
C THR A 68 -3.28 2.29 -19.13
N PHE A 69 -1.96 2.11 -19.23
CA PHE A 69 -1.01 3.11 -19.75
C PHE A 69 -0.66 2.94 -21.23
N SER A 70 -1.22 1.94 -21.92
CA SER A 70 -0.98 1.68 -23.35
C SER A 70 -2.15 2.08 -24.25
N ARG A 71 -3.07 2.92 -23.76
CA ARG A 71 -4.18 3.54 -24.49
C ARG A 71 -4.04 5.06 -24.55
#